data_AF-A0A1I0SDB1-F1
#
_entry.id   AF-A0A1I0SDB1-F1
#
_cell.length_a   1.000
_cell.length_b   1.000
_cell.length_c   1.000
_cell.angle_alpha   90.00
_cell.angle_beta   90.00
_cell.angle_gamma   90.00
#
_symmetry.space_group_name_H-M   'P 1'
#
loop_
_entity.id
_entity.type
_entity.pdbx_description
1 polymer ?
#
loop_
_entity_poly.entity_id
_entity_poly.type
_entity_poly.pdbx_seq_one_letter_code
_entity_poly.pdbx_strand_id
1 'polypeptide(L)'
;MYVVKYFILPLIFSISLPLYAQTVNDTTAETQWYYPPRPLSDSAYNAFTCQQKFVYNINHPESYNQICTLIRQPGYERTINRYLPPFAKDFKWSGRQLRFFRDEKIMVMTFIKAAIEEEIALQKVTRESKKKVAMSYKHAILAMNGVEMIPFLLKTYDPGTDMDMLTLFMLLMIDNEYIPFITSPFYCGFYENGYSKKREGKYATAIEDEILRQVTAFSNEKKYRK
;
A
#
# COMPACT_ATOMS: atom_id res chain seq x y z
N MET A 1 -10.68 -40.15 -21.62
CA MET A 1 -11.66 -39.84 -20.54
C MET A 1 -10.85 -39.56 -19.27
N TYR A 2 -10.41 -38.33 -19.07
CA TYR A 2 -9.60 -37.94 -17.92
C TYR A 2 -10.48 -37.15 -16.94
N VAL A 3 -10.76 -37.77 -15.80
CA VAL A 3 -11.46 -37.15 -14.67
C VAL A 3 -10.41 -36.39 -13.87
N VAL A 4 -10.37 -35.06 -14.01
CA VAL A 4 -9.59 -34.21 -13.12
C VAL A 4 -10.52 -33.70 -12.04
N LYS A 5 -10.44 -34.32 -10.85
CA LYS A 5 -11.03 -33.81 -9.61
C LYS A 5 -10.24 -32.60 -9.14
N TYR A 6 -10.65 -31.40 -9.55
CA TYR A 6 -10.29 -30.19 -8.81
C TYR A 6 -11.37 -29.93 -7.75
N PHE A 7 -11.05 -30.30 -6.51
CA PHE A 7 -11.69 -29.72 -5.34
C PHE A 7 -11.19 -28.27 -5.24
N ILE A 8 -11.84 -27.36 -5.97
CA ILE A 8 -11.75 -25.93 -5.71
C ILE A 8 -12.79 -25.68 -4.63
N LEU A 9 -12.34 -25.50 -3.39
CA LEU A 9 -13.11 -24.80 -2.38
C LEU A 9 -13.31 -23.35 -2.88
N PRO A 10 -14.53 -22.91 -3.20
CA PRO A 10 -14.82 -21.50 -3.29
C PRO A 10 -15.23 -21.00 -1.89
N LEU A 11 -15.25 -19.68 -1.71
CA LEU A 11 -15.65 -18.95 -0.50
C LEU A 11 -14.63 -18.93 0.63
N ILE A 12 -13.83 -17.85 0.73
CA ILE A 12 -13.92 -16.89 1.84
C ILE A 12 -13.55 -15.46 1.34
N PHE A 13 -14.23 -14.97 0.30
CA PHE A 13 -14.40 -13.53 0.06
C PHE A 13 -15.86 -13.27 -0.33
N SER A 14 -16.75 -13.59 0.61
CA SER A 14 -18.12 -13.10 0.61
C SER A 14 -18.51 -12.79 2.04
N ILE A 15 -17.79 -11.83 2.62
CA ILE A 15 -18.46 -10.89 3.50
C ILE A 15 -18.81 -9.74 2.59
N SER A 16 -20.01 -9.82 2.01
CA SER A 16 -20.74 -8.63 1.62
C SER A 16 -20.87 -7.78 2.89
N LEU A 17 -19.89 -6.91 3.12
CA LEU A 17 -20.23 -5.66 3.77
C LEU A 17 -21.36 -5.11 2.91
N PRO A 18 -22.56 -4.83 3.47
CA PRO A 18 -23.54 -4.11 2.69
C PRO A 18 -22.79 -2.88 2.18
N LEU A 19 -22.70 -2.77 0.85
CA LEU A 19 -22.45 -1.48 0.24
C LEU A 19 -23.54 -0.62 0.84
N TYR A 20 -23.18 0.18 1.84
CA TYR A 20 -24.07 1.19 2.39
C TYR A 20 -24.05 2.32 1.38
N ALA A 21 -24.48 2.01 0.16
CA ALA A 21 -25.08 2.95 -0.75
C ALA A 21 -26.36 3.37 -0.02
N GLN A 22 -26.25 4.43 0.78
CA GLN A 22 -27.42 5.23 1.06
C GLN A 22 -27.93 5.66 -0.32
N THR A 23 -28.97 4.99 -0.80
CA THR A 23 -29.85 5.56 -1.81
C THR A 23 -30.53 6.73 -1.13
N VAL A 24 -29.84 7.87 -1.15
CA VAL A 24 -30.47 9.15 -0.92
C VAL A 24 -31.29 9.39 -2.19
N ASN A 25 -32.56 8.98 -2.14
CA ASN A 25 -33.58 9.51 -3.05
C ASN A 25 -33.73 10.99 -2.69
N ASP A 26 -32.89 11.83 -3.27
CA ASP A 26 -33.12 13.27 -3.24
C ASP A 26 -32.90 13.83 -4.65
N THR A 27 -34.04 14.02 -5.32
CA THR A 27 -34.19 14.59 -6.66
C THR A 27 -33.95 16.10 -6.64
N THR A 28 -32.75 16.53 -6.23
CA THR A 28 -32.28 17.89 -6.47
C THR A 28 -30.80 17.84 -6.83
N ALA A 29 -30.50 18.25 -8.06
CA ALA A 29 -29.14 18.41 -8.55
C ALA A 29 -28.52 19.66 -7.89
N GLU A 30 -28.10 19.53 -6.64
CA GLU A 30 -27.30 20.53 -5.94
C GLU A 30 -26.06 19.85 -5.37
N THR A 31 -24.90 20.47 -5.59
CA THR A 31 -23.57 20.12 -5.09
C THR A 31 -23.55 19.16 -3.89
N GLN A 32 -23.42 17.86 -4.18
CA GLN A 32 -23.22 16.84 -3.15
C GLN A 32 -21.81 17.02 -2.58
N TRP A 33 -21.70 17.79 -1.51
CA TRP A 33 -20.49 17.85 -0.69
C TRP A 33 -20.17 16.42 -0.23
N TYR A 34 -19.06 15.86 -0.72
CA TYR A 34 -18.61 14.53 -0.34
C TYR A 34 -18.18 14.56 1.12
N TYR A 35 -19.09 14.22 2.03
CA TYR A 35 -18.76 14.00 3.43
C TYR A 35 -18.02 12.66 3.54
N PRO A 36 -16.91 12.58 4.31
CA PRO A 36 -16.33 11.29 4.66
C PRO A 36 -17.43 10.36 5.16
N PRO A 37 -17.39 9.06 4.81
CA PRO A 37 -18.28 8.13 5.47
C PRO A 37 -18.03 8.21 6.98
N ARG A 38 -19.11 8.27 7.76
CA ARG A 38 -19.01 8.46 9.22
C ARG A 38 -18.19 7.30 9.81
N PRO A 39 -17.14 7.60 10.60
CA PRO A 39 -16.41 6.56 11.30
C PRO A 39 -17.36 5.71 12.15
N LEU A 40 -17.06 4.42 12.28
CA LEU A 40 -17.80 3.57 13.21
C LEU A 40 -17.68 4.11 14.64
N SER A 41 -18.72 3.92 15.46
CA SER A 41 -18.60 4.16 16.89
C SER A 41 -17.52 3.26 17.49
N ASP A 42 -16.87 3.70 18.56
CA ASP A 42 -15.81 2.91 19.19
C ASP A 42 -16.33 1.55 19.66
N SER A 43 -17.57 1.47 20.15
CA SER A 43 -18.20 0.21 20.52
C SER A 43 -18.33 -0.75 19.32
N ALA A 44 -18.82 -0.27 18.18
CA ALA A 44 -18.95 -1.08 16.97
C ALA A 44 -17.57 -1.51 16.42
N TYR A 45 -16.61 -0.59 16.40
CA TYR A 45 -15.24 -0.88 15.98
C TYR A 45 -14.57 -1.93 16.86
N ASN A 46 -14.73 -1.81 18.18
CA ASN A 46 -14.10 -2.72 19.13
C ASN A 46 -14.70 -4.12 19.10
N ALA A 47 -15.98 -4.24 18.74
CA ALA A 47 -16.67 -5.51 18.55
C ALA A 47 -16.15 -6.32 17.34
N PHE A 48 -15.45 -5.69 16.39
CA PHE A 48 -14.86 -6.39 15.26
C PHE A 48 -13.70 -7.31 15.67
N THR A 49 -13.63 -8.48 15.03
CA THR A 49 -12.46 -9.35 15.07
C THR A 49 -11.26 -8.66 14.43
N CYS A 50 -10.04 -9.17 14.68
CA CYS A 50 -8.83 -8.63 14.06
C CYS A 50 -8.92 -8.60 12.52
N GLN A 51 -9.48 -9.65 11.90
CA GLN A 51 -9.67 -9.71 10.45
C GLN A 51 -10.69 -8.67 9.96
N GLN A 52 -11.80 -8.50 10.67
CA GLN A 52 -12.81 -7.49 10.33
C GLN A 52 -12.25 -6.07 10.46
N LYS A 53 -11.47 -5.80 11.52
CA LYS A 53 -10.75 -4.53 11.68
C LYS A 53 -9.76 -4.28 10.55
N PHE A 54 -9.03 -5.32 10.11
CA PHE A 54 -8.14 -5.21 8.96
C PHE A 54 -8.89 -4.81 7.69
N VAL A 55 -9.94 -5.55 7.33
CA VAL A 55 -10.76 -5.27 6.13
C VAL A 55 -11.36 -3.87 6.21
N TYR A 56 -11.92 -3.50 7.36
CA TYR A 56 -12.50 -2.17 7.56
C TYR A 56 -11.43 -1.09 7.41
N ASN A 57 -10.28 -1.20 8.08
CA ASN A 57 -9.25 -0.17 8.03
C ASN A 57 -8.68 0.02 6.62
N ILE A 58 -8.42 -1.07 5.88
CA ILE A 58 -7.86 -1.00 4.53
C ILE A 58 -8.81 -0.28 3.56
N ASN A 59 -10.12 -0.47 3.72
CA ASN A 59 -11.13 0.03 2.77
C ASN A 59 -11.81 1.33 3.21
N HIS A 60 -11.69 1.72 4.47
CA HIS A 60 -12.50 2.78 5.06
C HIS A 60 -11.66 3.78 5.86
N PRO A 61 -10.92 4.69 5.20
CA PRO A 61 -10.21 5.74 5.90
C PRO A 61 -11.20 6.68 6.60
N GLU A 62 -10.95 6.95 7.87
CA GLU A 62 -11.90 7.66 8.74
C GLU A 62 -11.64 9.17 8.86
N SER A 63 -10.50 9.66 8.36
CA SER A 63 -10.08 11.04 8.54
C SER A 63 -9.95 11.75 7.20
N TYR A 64 -10.57 12.92 7.09
CA TYR A 64 -10.40 13.79 5.94
C TYR A 64 -9.01 14.46 5.96
N ASN A 65 -8.43 14.64 4.79
CA ASN A 65 -7.18 15.34 4.58
C ASN A 65 -7.36 16.23 3.34
N GLN A 66 -7.26 17.55 3.48
CA GLN A 66 -7.33 18.47 2.35
C GLN A 66 -6.05 18.33 1.51
N ILE A 67 -6.03 17.36 0.59
CA ILE A 67 -4.93 17.23 -0.37
C ILE A 67 -5.24 18.17 -1.53
N CYS A 68 -4.92 19.45 -1.35
CA CYS A 68 -4.94 20.40 -2.45
C CYS A 68 -3.85 19.97 -3.46
N THR A 69 -4.28 19.46 -4.61
CA THR A 69 -3.48 19.20 -5.82
C THR A 69 -2.32 18.20 -5.68
N LEU A 70 -2.65 16.91 -5.86
CA LEU A 70 -1.77 15.97 -6.57
C LEU A 70 -2.46 15.58 -7.87
N ILE A 71 -2.43 16.47 -8.86
CA ILE A 71 -2.79 16.10 -10.23
C ILE A 71 -1.68 15.16 -10.70
N ARG A 72 -1.98 13.85 -10.83
CA ARG A 72 -1.07 12.93 -11.50
C ARG A 72 -0.89 13.40 -12.94
N GLN A 73 0.31 13.84 -13.28
CA GLN A 73 0.63 14.23 -14.65
C GLN A 73 0.74 12.97 -15.53
N PRO A 74 0.48 13.07 -16.84
CA PRO A 74 0.72 11.97 -17.76
C PRO A 74 2.16 11.43 -17.63
N GLY A 75 2.33 10.11 -17.47
CA GLY A 75 3.63 9.47 -17.27
C GLY A 75 4.04 9.27 -15.81
N TYR A 76 3.19 9.66 -14.86
CA TYR A 76 3.37 9.40 -13.42
C TYR A 76 3.59 7.91 -13.12
N GLU A 77 2.99 7.00 -13.90
CA GLU A 77 3.12 5.56 -13.69
C GLU A 77 4.53 5.02 -13.92
N ARG A 78 5.42 5.80 -14.55
CA ARG A 78 6.83 5.46 -14.79
C ARG A 78 7.78 6.36 -14.00
N THR A 79 7.31 6.87 -12.88
CA THR A 79 8.05 7.78 -12.04
C THR A 79 8.19 7.19 -10.65
N ILE A 80 9.42 7.19 -10.14
CA ILE A 80 9.68 6.86 -8.74
C ILE A 80 9.42 8.15 -7.95
N ASN A 81 8.66 8.04 -6.87
CA ASN A 81 8.21 9.19 -6.08
C ASN A 81 9.01 9.29 -4.78
N ARG A 82 9.16 10.51 -4.26
CA ARG A 82 9.72 10.74 -2.92
C ARG A 82 8.87 10.13 -1.80
N TYR A 83 7.56 10.10 -2.00
CA TYR A 83 6.61 9.57 -1.03
C TYR A 83 5.58 8.71 -1.75
N LEU A 84 4.98 7.76 -1.04
CA LEU A 84 3.87 7.02 -1.59
C LEU A 84 2.72 7.98 -1.96
N PRO A 85 2.15 7.87 -3.17
CA PRO A 85 0.93 8.59 -3.51
C PRO A 85 -0.19 8.22 -2.51
N PRO A 86 -1.14 9.12 -2.25
CA PRO A 86 -2.25 8.81 -1.36
C PRO A 86 -3.04 7.59 -1.88
N PHE A 87 -3.41 6.67 -0.98
CA PHE A 87 -4.22 5.49 -1.31
C PHE A 87 -5.71 5.84 -1.48
N ALA A 88 -6.16 6.95 -0.91
CA ALA A 88 -7.51 7.47 -1.02
C ALA A 88 -7.49 8.98 -1.26
N LYS A 89 -8.36 9.46 -2.15
CA LYS A 89 -8.47 10.88 -2.47
C LYS A 89 -9.02 11.63 -1.26
N ASP A 90 -8.25 12.60 -0.75
CA ASP A 90 -8.64 13.44 0.38
C ASP A 90 -8.93 12.71 1.71
N PHE A 91 -8.50 11.46 1.85
CA PHE A 91 -8.69 10.69 3.08
C PHE A 91 -7.38 10.06 3.57
N LYS A 92 -7.30 9.88 4.88
CA LYS A 92 -6.24 9.20 5.60
C LYS A 92 -6.82 8.35 6.72
N TRP A 93 -6.02 7.41 7.20
CA TRP A 93 -6.38 6.64 8.37
C TRP A 93 -6.42 7.50 9.64
N SER A 94 -7.35 7.19 10.54
CA SER A 94 -7.39 7.79 11.87
C SER A 94 -6.31 7.22 12.78
N GLY A 95 -6.14 7.84 13.95
CA GLY A 95 -5.21 7.36 14.96
C GLY A 95 -5.50 5.93 15.44
N ARG A 96 -6.78 5.51 15.52
CA ARG A 96 -7.11 4.12 15.93
C ARG A 96 -6.74 3.09 14.86
N GLN A 97 -6.90 3.45 13.59
CA GLN A 97 -6.52 2.58 12.46
C GLN A 97 -5.00 2.42 12.38
N LEU A 98 -4.25 3.52 12.56
CA LEU A 98 -2.79 3.48 12.61
C LEU A 98 -2.26 2.69 13.82
N ARG A 99 -2.89 2.81 14.98
CA ARG A 99 -2.56 1.98 16.15
C ARG A 99 -2.79 0.51 15.87
N PHE A 100 -3.94 0.14 15.32
CA PHE A 100 -4.24 -1.25 14.93
C PHE A 100 -3.14 -1.84 14.03
N PHE A 101 -2.67 -1.11 13.01
CA PHE A 101 -1.61 -1.64 12.14
C PHE A 101 -0.29 -1.91 12.87
N ARG A 102 0.05 -1.09 13.88
CA ARG A 102 1.27 -1.25 14.67
C ARG A 102 1.13 -2.34 15.74
N ASP A 103 0.02 -2.31 16.47
CA ASP A 103 -0.21 -3.19 17.62
C ASP A 103 -0.44 -4.63 17.15
N GLU A 104 -1.12 -4.82 16.00
CA GLU A 104 -1.42 -6.13 15.41
C GLU A 104 -0.48 -6.48 14.24
N LYS A 105 0.74 -5.93 14.23
CA LYS A 105 1.69 -6.01 13.10
C LYS A 105 1.82 -7.40 12.48
N ILE A 106 1.97 -8.45 13.29
CA ILE A 106 2.13 -9.84 12.81
C ILE A 106 0.89 -10.32 12.05
N MET A 107 -0.30 -10.06 12.60
CA MET A 107 -1.56 -10.46 11.98
C MET A 107 -1.82 -9.65 10.71
N VAL A 108 -1.58 -8.35 10.75
CA VAL A 108 -1.72 -7.46 9.59
C VAL A 108 -0.79 -7.88 8.45
N MET A 109 0.48 -8.18 8.74
CA MET A 109 1.41 -8.73 7.73
C MET A 109 0.90 -10.03 7.13
N THR A 110 0.34 -10.93 7.95
CA THR A 110 -0.24 -12.19 7.47
C THR A 110 -1.41 -11.95 6.51
N PHE A 111 -2.33 -11.06 6.87
CA PHE A 111 -3.47 -10.72 6.01
C PHE A 111 -3.04 -10.04 4.72
N ILE A 112 -2.07 -9.11 4.78
CA ILE A 112 -1.54 -8.43 3.59
C ILE A 112 -0.87 -9.44 2.65
N LYS A 113 -0.08 -10.39 3.16
CA LYS A 113 0.55 -11.43 2.33
C LYS A 113 -0.49 -12.24 1.57
N ALA A 114 -1.50 -12.75 2.29
CA ALA A 114 -2.57 -13.54 1.69
C ALA A 114 -3.33 -12.72 0.61
N ALA A 115 -3.66 -11.46 0.91
CA ALA A 115 -4.36 -10.59 -0.04
C ALA A 115 -3.52 -10.28 -1.30
N ILE A 116 -2.21 -10.06 -1.15
CA ILE A 116 -1.31 -9.83 -2.28
C ILE A 116 -1.17 -11.09 -3.14
N GLU A 117 -1.06 -12.26 -2.54
CA GLU A 117 -0.97 -13.52 -3.28
C GLU A 117 -2.23 -13.77 -4.11
N GLU A 118 -3.40 -13.50 -3.55
CA GLU A 118 -4.68 -13.57 -4.25
C GLU A 118 -4.78 -12.53 -5.37
N GLU A 119 -4.43 -11.27 -5.10
CA GLU A 119 -4.40 -10.19 -6.09
C GLU A 119 -3.50 -10.55 -7.29
N ILE A 120 -2.29 -11.07 -7.03
CA ILE A 120 -1.36 -11.52 -8.08
C ILE A 120 -1.92 -12.71 -8.86
N ALA A 121 -2.58 -13.66 -8.18
CA ALA A 121 -3.22 -14.80 -8.84
C ALA A 121 -4.33 -14.33 -9.79
N LEU A 122 -5.15 -13.36 -9.38
CA LEU A 122 -6.21 -12.78 -10.20
C LEU A 122 -5.64 -12.02 -11.41
N GLN A 123 -4.61 -11.18 -11.20
CA GLN A 123 -3.95 -10.43 -12.27
C GLN A 123 -3.34 -11.34 -13.36
N LYS A 124 -2.89 -12.54 -12.98
CA LYS A 124 -2.42 -13.55 -13.95
C LYS A 124 -3.55 -14.07 -14.83
N VAL A 125 -4.75 -14.25 -14.28
CA VAL A 125 -5.92 -14.73 -15.02
C VAL A 125 -6.47 -13.63 -15.92
N THR A 126 -6.55 -12.39 -15.44
CA THR A 126 -7.08 -11.25 -16.19
C THR A 126 -6.11 -10.70 -17.25
N ARG A 127 -4.88 -11.24 -17.33
CA ARG A 127 -3.80 -10.78 -18.22
C ARG A 127 -3.52 -9.29 -18.08
N GLU A 128 -3.63 -8.79 -16.86
CA GLU A 128 -3.30 -7.40 -16.58
C GLU A 128 -1.82 -7.16 -16.88
N SER A 129 -1.57 -6.16 -17.73
CA SER A 129 -0.23 -5.85 -18.24
C SER A 129 0.71 -5.26 -17.18
N LYS A 130 0.20 -4.91 -16.00
CA LYS A 130 0.97 -4.29 -14.91
C LYS A 130 0.58 -4.94 -13.59
N LYS A 131 1.36 -5.92 -13.15
CA LYS A 131 1.21 -6.48 -11.81
C LYS A 131 1.54 -5.42 -10.79
N LYS A 132 0.60 -5.08 -9.92
CA LYS A 132 0.79 -4.04 -8.91
C LYS A 132 0.15 -4.48 -7.62
N VAL A 133 0.83 -4.17 -6.53
CA VAL A 133 0.25 -4.31 -5.19
C VAL A 133 -0.59 -3.08 -4.89
N ALA A 134 -1.78 -3.28 -4.33
CA ALA A 134 -2.67 -2.17 -3.96
C ALA A 134 -1.97 -1.13 -3.06
N MET A 135 -2.25 0.15 -3.31
CA MET A 135 -1.62 1.27 -2.61
C MET A 135 -1.89 1.26 -1.10
N SER A 136 -3.08 0.84 -0.69
CA SER A 136 -3.46 0.72 0.72
C SER A 136 -2.56 -0.28 1.46
N TYR A 137 -2.18 -1.41 0.85
CA TYR A 137 -1.26 -2.37 1.46
C TYR A 137 0.13 -1.77 1.65
N LYS A 138 0.64 -1.01 0.66
CA LYS A 138 1.94 -0.33 0.77
C LYS A 138 1.95 0.68 1.91
N HIS A 139 0.89 1.48 2.04
CA HIS A 139 0.74 2.41 3.16
C HIS A 139 0.65 1.69 4.51
N ALA A 140 -0.03 0.55 4.59
CA ALA A 140 -0.16 -0.22 5.83
C ALA A 140 1.21 -0.78 6.25
N ILE A 141 1.98 -1.33 5.30
CA ILE A 141 3.34 -1.82 5.52
C ILE A 141 4.26 -0.70 6.03
N LEU A 142 4.17 0.49 5.43
CA LEU A 142 4.93 1.65 5.88
C LEU A 142 4.51 2.08 7.30
N ALA A 143 3.21 2.20 7.56
CA ALA A 143 2.66 2.64 8.84
C ALA A 143 3.07 1.74 10.03
N MET A 144 3.29 0.45 9.78
CA MET A 144 3.76 -0.52 10.77
C MET A 144 5.27 -0.77 10.75
N ASN A 145 6.04 -0.02 9.96
CA ASN A 145 7.46 -0.24 9.70
C ASN A 145 7.76 -1.74 9.42
N GLY A 146 7.03 -2.30 8.45
CA GLY A 146 6.99 -3.74 8.16
C GLY A 146 8.20 -4.27 7.41
N VAL A 147 9.42 -4.06 7.90
CA VAL A 147 10.67 -4.52 7.25
C VAL A 147 10.72 -6.03 7.01
N GLU A 148 10.03 -6.82 7.82
CA GLU A 148 9.93 -8.29 7.70
C GLU A 148 9.13 -8.72 6.45
N MET A 149 8.40 -7.79 5.83
CA MET A 149 7.72 -8.01 4.56
C MET A 149 8.67 -7.95 3.36
N ILE A 150 9.85 -7.32 3.48
CA ILE A 150 10.74 -7.04 2.35
C ILE A 150 11.08 -8.30 1.53
N PRO A 151 11.48 -9.45 2.12
CA PRO A 151 11.75 -10.65 1.34
C PRO A 151 10.55 -11.15 0.52
N PHE A 152 9.34 -11.05 1.09
CA PHE A 152 8.12 -11.41 0.38
C PHE A 152 7.84 -10.44 -0.76
N LEU A 153 7.94 -9.13 -0.49
CA LEU A 153 7.70 -8.09 -1.49
C LEU A 153 8.69 -8.18 -2.66
N LEU A 154 9.97 -8.43 -2.38
CA LEU A 154 11.00 -8.67 -3.40
C LEU A 154 10.67 -9.88 -4.28
N LYS A 155 10.18 -10.98 -3.68
CA LYS A 155 9.76 -12.17 -4.44
C LYS A 155 8.56 -11.89 -5.34
N THR A 156 7.65 -11.03 -4.90
CA THR A 156 6.43 -10.68 -5.67
C THR A 156 6.64 -9.57 -6.69
N TYR A 157 7.73 -8.79 -6.56
CA TYR A 157 8.00 -7.64 -7.41
C TYR A 157 8.42 -8.09 -8.82
N ASP A 158 7.80 -7.47 -9.83
CA ASP A 158 8.12 -7.69 -11.24
C ASP A 158 8.86 -6.45 -11.76
N PRO A 159 10.13 -6.56 -12.21
CA PRO A 159 10.92 -5.41 -12.64
C PRO A 159 10.23 -4.52 -13.68
N GLY A 160 10.32 -3.20 -13.50
CA GLY A 160 9.72 -2.22 -14.39
C GLY A 160 8.20 -2.02 -14.26
N THR A 161 7.51 -2.69 -13.32
CA THR A 161 6.03 -2.65 -13.25
C THR A 161 5.46 -1.73 -12.17
N ASP A 162 6.07 -1.68 -10.98
CA ASP A 162 5.47 -1.08 -9.78
C ASP A 162 6.42 -0.09 -9.07
N MET A 163 6.52 1.12 -9.62
CA MET A 163 7.39 2.20 -9.08
C MET A 163 7.05 2.59 -7.65
N ASP A 164 5.81 2.38 -7.23
CA ASP A 164 5.36 2.66 -5.86
C ASP A 164 5.91 1.62 -4.88
N MET A 165 6.20 0.39 -5.34
CA MET A 165 6.92 -0.60 -4.53
C MET A 165 8.37 -0.18 -4.29
N LEU A 166 9.06 0.33 -5.32
CA LEU A 166 10.40 0.91 -5.16
C LEU A 166 10.37 2.07 -4.16
N THR A 167 9.33 2.90 -4.22
CA THR A 167 9.10 3.97 -3.26
C THR A 167 8.93 3.45 -1.84
N LEU A 168 8.13 2.40 -1.64
CA LEU A 168 8.01 1.74 -0.34
C LEU A 168 9.37 1.22 0.19
N PHE A 169 10.17 0.58 -0.65
CA PHE A 169 11.50 0.09 -0.25
C PHE A 169 12.42 1.20 0.23
N MET A 170 12.46 2.33 -0.50
CA MET A 170 13.22 3.50 -0.08
C MET A 170 12.76 4.01 1.28
N LEU A 171 11.45 4.18 1.47
CA LEU A 171 10.89 4.71 2.71
C LEU A 171 11.18 3.80 3.90
N LEU A 172 11.11 2.46 3.73
CA LEU A 172 11.48 1.52 4.79
C LEU A 172 12.97 1.62 5.16
N MET A 173 13.87 1.85 4.20
CA MET A 173 15.29 2.08 4.50
C MET A 173 15.51 3.42 5.23
N ILE A 174 14.76 4.46 4.86
CA ILE A 174 14.82 5.79 5.47
C ILE A 174 14.32 5.74 6.92
N ASP A 175 13.15 5.16 7.17
CA ASP A 175 12.53 5.04 8.50
C ASP A 175 13.37 4.19 9.47
N ASN A 176 14.33 3.42 8.96
CA ASN A 176 15.26 2.61 9.73
C ASN A 176 16.70 3.14 9.71
N GLU A 177 16.90 4.37 9.20
CA GLU A 177 18.20 5.05 9.17
C GLU A 177 19.30 4.18 8.54
N TYR A 178 18.98 3.47 7.45
CA TYR A 178 19.93 2.59 6.79
C TYR A 178 21.04 3.42 6.13
N ILE A 179 22.18 3.55 6.83
CA ILE A 179 23.30 4.43 6.48
C ILE A 179 23.72 4.31 5.01
N PRO A 180 23.98 3.11 4.45
CA PRO A 180 24.40 2.98 3.05
C PRO A 180 23.43 3.64 2.05
N PHE A 181 22.13 3.67 2.36
CA PHE A 181 21.12 4.31 1.53
C PHE A 181 21.06 5.81 1.74
N ILE A 182 20.95 6.28 2.99
CA ILE A 182 20.77 7.71 3.26
C ILE A 182 22.02 8.55 2.95
N THR A 183 23.20 7.93 2.86
CA THR A 183 24.43 8.62 2.39
C THR A 183 24.72 8.37 0.92
N SER A 184 23.85 7.66 0.20
CA SER A 184 24.07 7.35 -1.21
C SER A 184 23.86 8.59 -2.08
N PRO A 185 24.62 8.75 -3.18
CA PRO A 185 24.37 9.82 -4.16
C PRO A 185 22.94 9.84 -4.67
N PHE A 186 22.31 8.66 -4.75
CA PHE A 186 20.91 8.51 -5.13
C PHE A 186 19.97 9.18 -4.12
N TYR A 187 20.14 8.93 -2.81
CA TYR A 187 19.37 9.59 -1.77
C TYR A 187 19.58 11.11 -1.78
N CYS A 188 20.82 11.59 -1.84
CA CYS A 188 21.13 13.03 -1.87
C CYS A 188 20.44 13.75 -3.04
N GLY A 189 20.48 13.13 -4.23
CA GLY A 189 19.83 13.65 -5.44
C GLY A 189 18.30 13.70 -5.35
N PHE A 190 17.70 12.82 -4.53
CA PHE A 190 16.26 12.62 -4.47
C PHE A 190 15.57 13.21 -3.23
N TYR A 191 16.27 13.30 -2.09
CA TYR A 191 15.74 13.71 -0.78
C TYR A 191 16.38 15.00 -0.22
N GLU A 192 17.71 15.18 -0.29
CA GLU A 192 18.42 16.29 0.39
C GLU A 192 18.32 17.64 -0.30
N ASN A 193 18.16 17.68 -1.63
CA ASN A 193 17.95 18.94 -2.36
C ASN A 193 16.50 19.43 -2.20
N GLY A 194 16.15 19.88 -0.98
CA GLY A 194 14.83 20.32 -0.52
C GLY A 194 14.17 21.47 -1.31
N TYR A 195 14.86 22.02 -2.31
CA TYR A 195 14.36 23.09 -3.19
C TYR A 195 14.16 22.66 -4.66
N SER A 196 14.56 21.44 -5.06
CA SER A 196 14.29 21.00 -6.42
C SER A 196 12.80 20.67 -6.54
N LYS A 197 12.09 21.38 -7.43
CA LYS A 197 10.66 21.20 -7.73
C LYS A 197 10.30 19.78 -8.24
N LYS A 198 11.26 18.86 -8.33
CA LYS A 198 11.06 17.50 -8.81
C LYS A 198 10.89 16.56 -7.62
N ARG A 199 9.63 16.28 -7.26
CA ARG A 199 9.25 15.26 -6.26
C ARG A 199 9.36 13.83 -6.79
N GLU A 200 10.01 13.68 -7.95
CA GLU A 200 9.76 12.66 -8.95
C GLU A 200 11.04 12.44 -9.77
N GLY A 201 11.46 11.18 -9.87
CA GLY A 201 12.57 10.75 -10.72
C GLY A 201 12.04 9.86 -11.84
N LYS A 202 12.41 10.18 -13.09
CA LYS A 202 12.09 9.30 -14.21
C LYS A 202 12.68 7.92 -13.95
N TYR A 203 11.88 6.89 -14.13
CA TYR A 203 12.36 5.51 -14.05
C TYR A 203 13.52 5.29 -15.02
N ALA A 204 14.56 4.62 -14.53
CA ALA A 204 15.63 4.02 -15.30
C ALA A 204 16.01 2.71 -14.64
N THR A 205 16.35 1.69 -15.42
CA THR A 205 16.71 0.34 -14.91
C THR A 205 17.85 0.41 -13.89
N ALA A 206 18.87 1.25 -14.14
CA ALA A 206 19.98 1.44 -13.20
C ALA A 206 19.53 1.98 -11.83
N ILE A 207 18.46 2.77 -11.77
CA ILE A 207 17.89 3.27 -10.50
C ILE A 207 17.15 2.14 -9.78
N GLU A 208 16.34 1.37 -10.51
CA GLU A 208 15.65 0.20 -9.96
C GLU A 208 16.65 -0.81 -9.39
N ASP A 209 17.68 -1.17 -10.17
CA ASP A 209 18.72 -2.11 -9.74
C ASP A 209 19.42 -1.65 -8.47
N GLU A 210 19.73 -0.35 -8.37
CA GLU A 210 20.36 0.22 -7.19
C GLU A 210 19.45 0.16 -5.96
N ILE A 211 18.16 0.51 -6.10
CA ILE A 211 17.18 0.38 -5.01
C ILE A 211 17.05 -1.08 -4.58
N LEU A 212 16.92 -2.01 -5.52
CA LEU A 212 16.77 -3.45 -5.24
C LEU A 212 18.01 -4.03 -4.57
N ARG A 213 19.21 -3.62 -5.01
CA ARG A 213 20.48 -4.01 -4.39
C ARG A 213 20.56 -3.55 -2.95
N GLN A 214 20.24 -2.27 -2.70
CA GLN A 214 20.31 -1.70 -1.36
C GLN A 214 19.26 -2.27 -0.41
N VAL A 215 18.01 -2.42 -0.86
CA VAL A 215 16.95 -2.99 0.00
C VAL A 215 17.20 -4.48 0.30
N THR A 216 17.83 -5.21 -0.62
CA THR A 216 18.27 -6.60 -0.38
C THR A 216 19.36 -6.65 0.70
N ALA A 217 20.36 -5.76 0.62
CA ALA A 217 21.41 -5.66 1.63
C ALA A 217 20.84 -5.29 3.01
N PHE A 218 19.95 -4.30 3.05
CA PHE A 218 19.21 -3.89 4.25
C PHE A 218 18.40 -5.05 4.87
N SER A 219 17.65 -5.78 4.04
CA SER A 219 16.86 -6.93 4.49
C SER A 219 17.72 -8.03 5.09
N ASN A 220 18.90 -8.28 4.51
CA ASN A 220 19.84 -9.26 5.02
C ASN A 220 20.41 -8.81 6.37
N GLU A 221 20.83 -7.56 6.50
CA GLU A 221 21.34 -7.02 7.77
C GLU A 221 20.32 -7.17 8.91
N LYS A 222 19.05 -6.82 8.67
CA LYS A 222 17.98 -6.94 9.67
C LYS A 222 17.69 -8.39 10.06
N LYS A 223 17.94 -9.37 9.17
CA LYS A 223 17.78 -10.79 9.47
C LYS A 223 18.80 -11.28 10.51
N TYR A 224 20.01 -10.71 10.53
CA TYR A 224 21.10 -11.13 11.42
C TYR A 224 21.20 -10.33 12.73
N ARG A 225 20.40 -9.28 12.91
CA ARG A 225 20.33 -8.48 14.14
C ARG A 225 19.23 -8.94 15.13
N LYS A 226 18.67 -10.15 14.94
CA LYS A 226 17.67 -10.73 15.85
C LYS A 226 18.31 -11.42 17.05
#